data_AF-A0A2V7UIZ6-F1
#
_entry.id   AF-A0A2V7UIZ6-F1
#
_cell.length_a   1.000
_cell.length_b   1.000
_cell.length_c   1.000
_cell.angle_alpha   90.00
_cell.angle_beta   90.00
_cell.angle_gamma   90.00
#
_symmetry.space_group_name_H-M   'P 1'
#
loop_
_entity.id
_entity.type
_entity.pdbx_description
1 polymer ?
#
loop_
_entity_poly.entity_id
_entity_poly.type
_entity_poly.pdbx_seq_one_letter_code
_entity_poly.pdbx_strand_id
1 'polypeptide(L)'
;MGRLVIVAYRPKPGKEQRLLELTREHVPILRRLGLATDRPPYAMRAADGTVIEVFEWKSSEAIASAHENPEVLAMWARYAEACDYVKLAEIKECSDLFAGFEPLNLG
;
A
#
# COMPACT_ATOMS: atom_id res chain seq x y z
N MET A 1 13.11 -14.86 -4.59
CA MET A 1 13.36 -13.59 -5.33
C MET A 1 12.36 -12.57 -4.84
N GLY A 2 12.76 -11.29 -4.70
CA GLY A 2 11.86 -10.23 -4.26
C GLY A 2 10.70 -9.99 -5.23
N ARG A 3 9.59 -9.46 -4.73
CA ARG A 3 8.39 -9.17 -5.53
C ARG A 3 7.95 -7.72 -5.31
N LEU A 4 8.19 -6.86 -6.30
CA LEU A 4 7.64 -5.51 -6.35
C LEU A 4 6.12 -5.56 -6.58
N VAL A 5 5.40 -4.77 -5.81
CA VAL A 5 3.94 -4.66 -5.83
C VAL A 5 3.55 -3.19 -5.92
N ILE A 6 2.54 -2.93 -6.74
CA ILE A 6 1.82 -1.66 -6.79
C ILE A 6 0.40 -1.95 -6.32
N VAL A 7 -0.08 -1.20 -5.35
CA VAL A 7 -1.41 -1.37 -4.74
C VAL A 7 -2.11 -0.02 -4.69
N ALA A 8 -3.44 -0.03 -4.90
CA ALA A 8 -4.28 1.15 -4.85
C ALA A 8 -5.36 1.01 -3.76
N TYR A 9 -5.42 2.00 -2.89
CA TYR A 9 -6.31 2.09 -1.73
C TYR A 9 -7.23 3.30 -1.89
N ARG A 10 -8.49 3.07 -2.22
CA ARG A 10 -9.48 4.15 -2.33
C ARG A 10 -10.03 4.45 -0.92
N PRO A 11 -9.79 5.63 -0.34
CA PRO A 11 -10.27 5.92 1.01
C PRO A 11 -11.80 5.91 1.05
N LYS A 12 -12.35 5.40 2.16
CA LYS A 12 -13.77 5.61 2.48
C LYS A 12 -13.98 7.05 2.90
N PRO A 13 -15.21 7.60 2.79
CA PRO A 13 -15.49 9.00 3.13
C PRO A 13 -15.02 9.37 4.54
N GLY A 14 -14.16 10.40 4.66
CA GLY A 14 -13.63 10.88 5.93
C GLY A 14 -12.52 10.02 6.54
N LYS A 15 -11.97 9.05 5.79
CA LYS A 15 -10.88 8.17 6.21
C LYS A 15 -9.54 8.47 5.52
N GLU A 16 -9.44 9.57 4.79
CA GLU A 16 -8.27 9.95 3.99
C GLU A 16 -7.02 10.07 4.87
N GLN A 17 -7.11 10.81 5.98
CA GLN A 17 -6.02 10.97 6.92
C GLN A 17 -5.64 9.63 7.59
N ARG A 18 -6.65 8.81 7.92
CA ARG A 18 -6.43 7.50 8.53
C ARG A 18 -5.72 6.54 7.59
N LEU A 19 -6.10 6.54 6.31
CA LEU A 19 -5.45 5.74 5.29
C LEU A 19 -3.99 6.18 5.08
N LEU A 20 -3.72 7.49 5.11
CA LEU A 20 -2.36 8.01 5.01
C LEU A 20 -1.49 7.51 6.17
N GLU A 21 -1.99 7.56 7.41
CA GLU A 21 -1.28 7.01 8.58
C GLU A 21 -0.99 5.52 8.44
N LEU A 22 -1.99 4.73 8.02
CA LEU A 22 -1.81 3.30 7.78
C LEU A 22 -0.73 3.02 6.71
N THR A 23 -0.70 3.83 5.66
CA THR A 23 0.32 3.74 4.60
C THR A 23 1.72 4.03 5.12
N ARG A 24 1.88 4.93 6.10
CA ARG A 24 3.17 5.17 6.78
C ARG A 24 3.61 3.98 7.61
N GLU A 25 2.67 3.29 8.25
CA GLU A 25 2.96 2.14 9.12
C GLU A 25 3.27 0.85 8.34
N HIS A 26 2.73 0.71 7.13
CA HIS A 26 2.66 -0.56 6.39
C HIS A 26 4.03 -1.24 6.21
N VAL A 27 4.92 -0.64 5.42
CA VAL A 27 6.22 -1.24 5.12
C VAL A 27 7.13 -1.34 6.35
N PRO A 28 7.18 -0.37 7.28
CA PRO A 28 7.88 -0.55 8.55
C PRO A 28 7.45 -1.81 9.33
N ILE A 29 6.14 -2.09 9.41
CA ILE A 29 5.63 -3.32 10.06
C ILE A 29 6.13 -4.56 9.30
N LEU A 30 5.98 -4.59 7.97
CA LEU A 30 6.42 -5.73 7.16
C LEU A 30 7.92 -6.00 7.29
N ARG A 31 8.75 -4.95 7.35
CA ARG A 31 10.20 -5.08 7.55
C ARG A 31 10.56 -5.62 8.91
N ARG A 32 9.92 -5.09 9.98
CA ARG A 32 10.13 -5.59 11.34
C ARG A 32 9.81 -7.09 11.45
N LEU A 33 8.83 -7.56 10.70
CA LEU A 33 8.44 -8.97 10.59
C LEU A 33 9.32 -9.79 9.63
N GLY A 34 10.30 -9.18 8.98
CA GLY A 34 11.17 -9.86 8.02
C GLY A 34 10.51 -10.20 6.68
N LEU A 35 9.37 -9.59 6.36
CA LEU A 35 8.53 -9.89 5.20
C LEU A 35 8.81 -9.01 3.98
N ALA A 36 9.29 -7.78 4.19
CA ALA A 36 9.66 -6.83 3.14
C ALA A 36 11.19 -6.62 3.08
N THR A 37 11.68 -6.11 1.95
CA THR A 37 13.09 -5.74 1.80
C THR A 37 13.37 -4.33 2.34
N ASP A 38 14.65 -3.93 2.37
CA ASP A 38 15.07 -2.57 2.75
C ASP A 38 14.86 -1.53 1.63
N ARG A 39 14.41 -1.95 0.44
CA ARG A 39 14.12 -1.03 -0.68
C ARG A 39 13.08 0.01 -0.23
N PRO A 40 13.35 1.31 -0.33
CA PRO A 40 12.40 2.36 0.06
C PRO A 40 11.05 2.20 -0.66
N PRO A 41 9.92 2.27 0.07
CA PRO A 41 8.62 2.33 -0.56
C PRO A 41 8.35 3.74 -1.10
N TYR A 42 7.45 3.83 -2.08
CA TYR A 42 6.94 5.10 -2.58
C TYR A 42 5.42 5.10 -2.42
N ALA A 43 4.86 6.21 -1.97
CA ALA A 43 3.42 6.41 -2.00
C ALA A 43 3.08 7.73 -2.68
N MET A 44 1.93 7.74 -3.33
CA MET A 44 1.43 8.87 -4.08
C MET A 44 -0.11 8.88 -4.06
N ARG A 45 -0.71 10.01 -4.41
CA ARG A 45 -2.15 10.23 -4.39
C ARG A 45 -2.65 10.59 -5.80
N ALA A 46 -3.69 9.87 -6.23
CA ALA A 46 -4.44 10.17 -7.43
C ALA A 46 -5.43 11.32 -7.19
N ALA A 47 -5.92 11.93 -8.27
CA ALA A 47 -6.86 13.04 -8.24
C ALA A 47 -8.20 12.69 -7.55
N ASP A 48 -8.59 11.40 -7.55
CA ASP A 48 -9.78 10.91 -6.84
C ASP A 48 -9.53 10.63 -5.35
N GLY A 49 -8.34 10.93 -4.83
CA GLY A 49 -7.94 10.68 -3.45
C GLY A 49 -7.39 9.28 -3.19
N THR A 50 -7.38 8.37 -4.18
CA THR A 50 -6.81 7.03 -4.05
C THR A 50 -5.32 7.11 -3.74
N VAL A 51 -4.88 6.39 -2.71
CA VAL A 51 -3.47 6.22 -2.38
C VAL A 51 -2.91 5.06 -3.18
N ILE A 52 -1.80 5.29 -3.87
CA ILE A 52 -1.04 4.27 -4.59
C ILE A 52 0.27 4.06 -3.85
N GLU A 53 0.59 2.82 -3.51
CA GLU A 53 1.83 2.45 -2.83
C GLU A 53 2.62 1.44 -3.68
N VAL A 54 3.93 1.65 -3.74
CA VAL A 54 4.91 0.76 -4.36
C VAL A 54 5.87 0.26 -3.30
N PHE A 55 5.96 -1.05 -3.13
CA PHE A 55 6.87 -1.68 -2.16
C PHE A 55 7.32 -3.07 -2.63
N GLU A 56 8.31 -3.66 -1.94
CA GLU A 56 8.88 -4.95 -2.31
C GLU A 56 8.78 -5.97 -1.18
N TRP A 57 8.09 -7.09 -1.45
CA TRP A 57 8.15 -8.28 -0.61
C TRP A 57 9.50 -8.97 -0.76
N LYS A 58 9.96 -9.60 0.32
CA LYS A 58 11.22 -10.35 0.36
C LYS A 58 11.19 -11.60 -0.53
N SER A 59 10.06 -12.31 -0.57
CA SER A 59 9.86 -13.48 -1.42
C SER A 59 8.39 -13.91 -1.51
N SER A 60 8.09 -14.91 -2.34
CA SER A 60 6.77 -15.54 -2.41
C SER A 60 6.38 -16.21 -1.09
N GLU A 61 7.35 -16.80 -0.39
CA GLU A 61 7.14 -17.42 0.93
C GLU A 61 6.81 -16.35 1.99
N ALA A 62 7.44 -15.17 1.91
CA ALA A 62 7.09 -14.04 2.77
C ALA A 62 5.63 -13.61 2.56
N ILE A 63 5.17 -13.54 1.31
CA ILE A 63 3.77 -13.25 0.98
C ILE A 63 2.85 -14.31 1.59
N ALA A 64 3.15 -15.60 1.42
CA ALA A 64 2.35 -16.67 2.00
C ALA A 64 2.27 -16.56 3.52
N SER A 65 3.40 -16.40 4.20
CA SER A 65 3.47 -16.26 5.67
C SER A 65 2.75 -15.01 6.20
N ALA A 66 2.69 -13.94 5.40
CA ALA A 66 1.98 -12.72 5.77
C ALA A 66 0.47 -12.97 5.98
N HIS A 67 -0.13 -13.91 5.23
CA HIS A 67 -1.56 -14.26 5.36
C HIS A 67 -1.87 -15.05 6.64
N GLU A 68 -0.86 -15.57 7.32
CA GLU A 68 -0.98 -16.30 8.58
C GLU A 68 -0.49 -15.49 9.78
N ASN A 69 0.15 -14.33 9.53
CA ASN A 69 0.74 -13.51 10.58
C ASN A 69 -0.34 -12.63 11.25
N PRO A 70 -0.58 -12.77 12.57
CA PRO A 70 -1.66 -12.04 13.25
C PRO A 70 -1.45 -10.51 13.26
N GLU A 71 -0.21 -10.03 13.26
CA GLU A 71 0.09 -8.59 13.20
C GLU A 71 -0.22 -8.01 11.81
N VAL A 72 0.08 -8.76 10.74
CA VAL A 72 -0.28 -8.39 9.38
C VAL A 72 -1.79 -8.38 9.18
N LEU A 73 -2.47 -9.43 9.66
CA LEU A 73 -3.93 -9.52 9.59
C LEU A 73 -4.62 -8.37 10.34
N ALA A 74 -4.12 -8.01 11.54
CA ALA A 74 -4.62 -6.86 12.29
C ALA A 74 -4.38 -5.54 11.55
N MET A 75 -3.23 -5.37 10.90
CA MET A 75 -2.96 -4.21 10.05
C MET A 75 -3.92 -4.15 8.85
N TRP A 76 -4.14 -5.25 8.14
CA TRP A 76 -5.06 -5.31 6.99
C TRP A 76 -6.52 -5.10 7.39
N ALA A 77 -6.94 -5.52 8.59
CA ALA A 77 -8.26 -5.20 9.12
C ALA A 77 -8.47 -3.68 9.26
N ARG A 78 -7.46 -2.94 9.74
CA ARG A 78 -7.51 -1.48 9.82
C ARG A 78 -7.57 -0.83 8.43
N TYR A 79 -6.90 -1.41 7.43
CA TYR A 79 -7.07 -1.00 6.03
C TYR A 79 -8.50 -1.24 5.54
N ALA A 80 -9.07 -2.43 5.80
CA ALA A 80 -10.44 -2.75 5.40
C ALA A 80 -11.49 -1.81 6.01
N GLU A 81 -11.22 -1.24 7.19
CA GLU A 81 -12.06 -0.19 7.79
C GLU A 81 -11.89 1.18 7.12
N ALA A 82 -10.70 1.49 6.59
CA ALA A 82 -10.33 2.81 6.07
C ALA A 82 -10.49 2.96 4.56
N CYS A 83 -10.38 1.88 3.77
CA CYS A 83 -10.35 1.95 2.32
C CYS A 83 -10.92 0.70 1.65
N ASP A 84 -11.18 0.82 0.35
CA ASP A 84 -11.39 -0.30 -0.55
C ASP A 84 -10.12 -0.53 -1.40
N TYR A 85 -9.79 -1.79 -1.66
CA TYR A 85 -8.74 -2.15 -2.60
C TYR A 85 -9.31 -2.09 -4.01
N VAL A 86 -8.70 -1.28 -4.88
CA VAL A 86 -9.19 -1.05 -6.25
C VAL A 86 -8.14 -1.47 -7.27
N LYS A 87 -8.56 -1.83 -8.47
CA LYS A 87 -7.61 -2.17 -9.54
C LYS A 87 -6.92 -0.92 -10.02
N LEU A 88 -5.65 -1.02 -10.42
CA LEU A 88 -4.93 0.09 -11.06
C LEU A 88 -5.65 0.58 -12.33
N ALA A 89 -6.33 -0.32 -13.04
CA ALA A 89 -7.15 0.02 -14.21
C ALA A 89 -8.36 0.92 -13.90
N GLU A 90 -8.75 1.05 -12.62
CA GLU A 90 -9.80 1.96 -12.17
C GLU A 90 -9.27 3.35 -11.80
N ILE A 91 -7.94 3.54 -11.82
CA ILE A 91 -7.29 4.82 -11.57
C ILE A 91 -7.09 5.53 -12.90
N LYS A 92 -7.68 6.72 -13.04
CA LYS A 92 -7.71 7.46 -14.32
C LYS A 92 -6.31 7.67 -14.88
N GLU A 93 -5.38 8.12 -14.06
CA GLU A 93 -4.01 8.46 -14.44
C GLU A 93 -3.23 7.25 -14.93
N CYS A 94 -3.59 6.02 -14.51
CA CYS A 94 -2.96 4.79 -15.01
C CYS A 94 -3.29 4.48 -16.48
N SER A 95 -4.22 5.21 -17.11
CA SER A 95 -4.49 5.13 -18.55
C SER A 95 -3.66 6.11 -19.40
N ASP A 96 -2.98 7.06 -18.77
CA ASP A 96 -2.15 8.04 -19.45
C ASP A 96 -0.81 7.41 -19.88
N LEU A 97 -0.21 7.95 -20.96
CA LEU A 97 1.14 7.54 -21.39
C LEU A 97 2.19 7.76 -20.29
N PHE A 98 1.99 8.83 -19.50
CA PHE A 98 2.80 9.16 -18.33
C PHE A 98 1.85 9.46 -17.16
N ALA A 99 1.65 8.46 -16.30
CA ALA A 99 0.80 8.60 -15.12
C ALA A 99 1.45 9.53 -14.08
N GLY A 100 0.83 10.69 -13.84
CA GLY A 100 1.28 11.67 -12.84
C GLY A 100 0.47 11.57 -11.56
N PHE A 101 1.13 11.67 -10.40
CA PHE A 101 0.49 11.60 -9.09
C PHE A 101 1.12 12.60 -8.12
N GLU A 102 0.37 13.00 -7.08
CA GLU A 102 0.90 13.82 -6.00
C GLU A 102 1.75 12.97 -5.04
N PRO A 103 2.99 13.34 -4.69
CA PRO A 103 3.81 12.54 -3.79
C PRO A 103 3.26 12.57 -2.35
N LEU A 104 3.29 11.42 -1.67
CA LEU A 104 2.97 11.33 -0.24
C LEU A 104 4.24 11.15 0.58
N ASN A 105 4.37 11.93 1.65
CA ASN A 105 5.45 11.77 2.61
C ASN A 105 5.13 10.61 3.57
N LEU A 106 5.98 9.58 3.57
CA LEU A 106 5.84 8.39 4.39
C LEU A 106 6.53 8.49 5.77
N GLY A 107 7.23 9.58 6.06
CA GLY A 107 8.02 9.77 7.28
C GLY A 107 9.45 10.15 6.95
#